data_AF-A0A484LA50-F1
#
_entry.id   AF-A0A484LA50-F1
#
_cell.length_a   1.000
_cell.length_b   1.000
_cell.length_c   1.000
_cell.angle_alpha   90.00
_cell.angle_beta   90.00
_cell.angle_gamma   90.00
#
_symmetry.space_group_name_H-M   'P 1'
#
loop_
_entity.id
_entity.type
_entity.pdbx_description
1 polymer ?
#
loop_
_entity_poly.entity_id
_entity_poly.type
_entity_poly.pdbx_seq_one_letter_code
_entity_poly.pdbx_strand_id
1 'polypeptide(L)'
;MSLFSDPTPQCLRSPSDGRDFEIDELVALESQVLKHMIEGGCSGTFVPIPNVNSRILAMVIEYCKKHAGAANSCDVDALKTWDAEFISVDLQTLFELAKAAQYLDIRSLFDLITLTVAKMIKGKSPNEISRIFKIRRDIPWAEEDQTRKENLWAFPG
;
A
#
# COMPACT_ATOMS: atom_id res chain seq x y z
N MET A 1 14.95 36.27 19.11
CA MET A 1 14.13 36.12 17.90
C MET A 1 14.29 34.69 17.45
N SER A 2 13.26 33.85 17.63
CA SER A 2 13.37 32.44 17.32
C SER A 2 13.41 32.24 15.80
N LEU A 3 14.48 31.62 15.33
CA LEU A 3 14.57 31.02 13.99
C LEU A 3 13.80 29.69 14.02
N PHE A 4 12.48 29.76 14.17
CA PHE A 4 11.64 28.65 13.75
C PHE A 4 11.22 29.01 12.32
N SER A 5 11.93 28.45 11.33
CA SER A 5 11.34 28.34 10.00
C SER A 5 10.04 27.58 10.18
N ASP A 6 8.92 28.16 9.76
CA ASP A 6 7.65 27.44 9.73
C ASP A 6 7.87 26.12 8.96
N PRO A 7 7.32 24.99 9.45
CA PRO A 7 7.44 23.72 8.74
C PRO A 7 6.87 23.92 7.34
N THR A 8 7.72 23.74 6.32
CA THR A 8 7.26 23.93 4.95
C THR A 8 6.40 22.73 4.57
N PRO A 9 5.15 22.96 4.17
CA PRO A 9 4.26 21.87 3.81
C PRO A 9 4.81 21.15 2.59
N GLN A 10 4.74 19.82 2.60
CA GLN A 10 5.20 19.01 1.49
C GLN A 10 4.08 18.80 0.47
N CYS A 11 4.42 18.81 -0.82
CA CYS A 11 3.45 18.72 -1.91
C CYS A 11 3.61 17.42 -2.71
N LEU A 12 2.62 16.54 -2.64
CA LEU A 12 2.47 15.40 -3.55
C LEU A 12 1.62 15.81 -4.76
N ARG A 13 1.96 15.33 -5.96
CA ARG A 13 1.14 15.55 -7.17
C ARG A 13 0.71 14.23 -7.77
N SER A 14 -0.58 14.10 -8.09
CA SER A 14 -1.07 13.00 -8.93
C SER A 14 -0.70 13.26 -10.39
N PRO A 15 0.18 12.44 -11.02
CA PRO A 15 0.56 12.66 -12.41
C PRO A 15 -0.57 12.40 -13.40
N SER A 16 -1.56 11.58 -13.04
CA SER A 16 -2.69 11.28 -13.91
C SER A 16 -3.72 12.42 -13.95
N ASP A 17 -3.84 13.18 -12.86
CA ASP A 17 -4.95 14.14 -12.69
C ASP A 17 -4.44 15.59 -12.51
N GLY A 18 -3.14 15.78 -12.30
CA GLY A 18 -2.51 17.08 -12.04
C GLY A 18 -2.87 17.72 -10.70
N ARG A 19 -3.52 16.98 -9.79
CA ARG A 19 -3.92 17.49 -8.48
C ARG A 19 -2.76 17.47 -7.48
N ASP A 20 -2.67 18.55 -6.73
CA ASP A 20 -1.69 18.76 -5.68
C ASP A 20 -2.29 18.46 -4.31
N PHE A 21 -1.50 17.84 -3.46
CA PHE A 21 -1.83 17.43 -2.11
C PHE A 21 -0.79 17.97 -1.15
N GLU A 22 -1.24 18.85 -0.28
CA GLU A 22 -0.43 19.39 0.81
C GLU A 22 -0.49 18.44 2.00
N ILE A 23 0.68 18.03 2.49
CA ILE A 23 0.81 17.12 3.62
C ILE A 23 1.71 17.72 4.69
N ASP A 24 1.32 17.50 5.94
CA ASP A 24 2.10 17.89 7.10
C ASP A 24 3.42 17.10 7.15
N GLU A 25 4.46 17.71 7.71
CA GLU A 25 5.77 17.08 7.84
C GLU A 25 5.71 15.74 8.58
N LEU A 26 4.92 15.65 9.66
CA LEU A 26 4.73 14.39 10.41
C LEU A 26 4.15 13.27 9.55
N VAL A 27 3.28 13.61 8.60
CA VAL A 27 2.67 12.66 7.66
C VAL A 27 3.68 12.24 6.60
N ALA A 28 4.53 13.18 6.16
CA ALA A 28 5.60 12.92 5.21
C ALA A 28 6.70 12.02 5.79
N LEU A 29 6.96 12.08 7.10
CA LEU A 29 7.95 11.24 7.78
C LEU A 29 7.62 9.73 7.79
N GLU A 30 6.35 9.36 7.56
CA GLU A 30 5.94 7.97 7.38
C GLU A 30 6.50 7.35 6.08
N SER A 31 6.90 8.18 5.11
CA SER A 31 7.52 7.78 3.86
C SER A 31 9.03 8.03 3.91
N GLN A 32 9.84 6.99 3.66
CA GLN A 32 11.30 7.18 3.58
C GLN A 32 11.71 8.03 2.38
N VAL A 33 10.98 7.92 1.26
CA VAL A 33 11.23 8.75 0.07
C VAL A 33 11.00 10.22 0.39
N LEU A 34 9.87 10.55 1.01
CA LEU A 34 9.59 11.93 1.38
C LEU A 34 10.58 12.43 2.44
N LYS A 35 10.91 11.62 3.45
CA LYS A 35 11.91 11.95 4.47
C LYS A 35 13.25 12.34 3.84
N HIS A 36 13.80 11.53 2.94
CA HIS A 36 15.06 11.86 2.26
C HIS A 36 14.96 13.14 1.41
N MET A 37 13.80 13.42 0.82
CA MET A 37 13.55 14.66 0.08
C MET A 37 13.53 15.89 1.00
N ILE A 38 12.98 15.77 2.22
CA ILE A 38 12.99 16.84 3.23
C ILE A 38 14.44 17.11 3.68
N GLU A 39 15.16 16.06 4.06
CA GLU A 39 16.55 16.14 4.54
C GLU A 39 17.49 16.71 3.48
N GLY A 40 17.22 16.44 2.20
CA GLY A 40 17.94 16.99 1.05
C GLY A 40 17.62 18.45 0.71
N GLY A 41 16.76 19.13 1.48
CA GLY A 41 16.40 20.54 1.26
C GLY A 41 15.55 20.79 0.02
N CYS A 42 14.90 19.75 -0.53
CA CYS A 42 14.05 19.83 -1.72
C CYS A 42 12.59 20.16 -1.34
N SER A 43 12.37 21.10 -0.42
CA SER A 43 11.03 21.54 -0.03
C SER A 43 10.31 22.21 -1.21
N GLY A 44 9.04 21.85 -1.43
CA GLY A 44 8.23 22.36 -2.54
C GLY A 44 8.47 21.70 -3.90
N THR A 45 9.27 20.63 -3.97
CA THR A 45 9.38 19.81 -5.19
C THR A 45 8.29 18.74 -5.23
N PHE A 46 7.58 18.66 -6.36
CA PHE A 46 6.54 17.66 -6.55
C PHE A 46 7.17 16.29 -6.78
N VAL A 47 6.76 15.29 -5.98
CA VAL A 47 7.11 13.88 -6.22
C VAL A 47 6.06 13.27 -7.13
N PRO A 48 6.37 12.95 -8.40
CA PRO A 48 5.43 12.31 -9.31
C PRO A 48 5.32 10.82 -8.99
N ILE A 49 4.14 10.35 -8.58
CA ILE A 49 3.91 8.91 -8.38
C ILE A 49 3.28 8.31 -9.65
N PRO A 50 4.05 7.58 -10.47
CA PRO A 50 3.55 7.09 -11.75
C PRO A 50 2.38 6.11 -11.54
N ASN A 51 1.35 6.25 -12.38
CA ASN A 51 0.18 5.35 -12.41
C ASN A 51 -0.65 5.33 -11.12
N VAL A 52 -0.62 6.42 -10.34
CA VAL A 52 -1.44 6.59 -9.14
C VAL A 52 -2.34 7.81 -9.30
N ASN A 53 -3.65 7.56 -9.24
CA ASN A 53 -4.66 8.63 -9.31
C ASN A 53 -4.81 9.38 -7.98
N SER A 54 -5.50 10.52 -8.01
CA SER A 54 -5.70 11.36 -6.83
C SER A 54 -6.43 10.64 -5.70
N ARG A 55 -7.31 9.70 -6.02
CA ARG A 55 -8.05 8.92 -5.01
C ARG A 55 -7.08 8.03 -4.21
N ILE A 56 -6.17 7.33 -4.87
CA ILE A 56 -5.20 6.47 -4.20
C ILE A 56 -4.21 7.30 -3.38
N LEU A 57 -3.73 8.43 -3.93
CA LEU A 57 -2.91 9.38 -3.19
C LEU A 57 -3.62 9.89 -1.92
N ALA A 58 -4.89 10.28 -2.02
CA ALA A 58 -5.67 10.70 -0.86
C ALA A 58 -5.77 9.61 0.21
N MET A 59 -5.99 8.36 -0.20
CA MET A 59 -6.03 7.21 0.72
C MET A 59 -4.67 6.99 1.41
N VAL A 60 -3.56 7.08 0.68
CA VAL A 60 -2.21 6.96 1.29
C VAL A 60 -1.99 8.06 2.32
N ILE A 61 -2.37 9.30 2.00
CA ILE A 61 -2.25 10.44 2.92
C ILE A 61 -3.12 10.24 4.17
N GLU A 62 -4.35 9.75 4.01
CA GLU A 62 -5.25 9.42 5.11
C GLU A 62 -4.62 8.36 6.04
N TYR A 63 -4.05 7.31 5.47
CA TYR A 63 -3.32 6.28 6.22
C TYR A 63 -2.16 6.88 7.01
N CYS A 64 -1.29 7.65 6.37
CA CYS A 64 -0.16 8.29 7.04
C CYS A 64 -0.62 9.25 8.15
N LYS A 65 -1.70 10.02 7.94
CA LYS A 65 -2.29 10.89 8.99
C LYS A 65 -2.77 10.10 10.19
N LYS A 66 -3.47 9.00 9.96
CA LYS A 66 -4.00 8.14 11.01
C LYS A 66 -2.87 7.52 11.83
N HIS A 67 -1.82 7.01 11.16
CA HIS A 67 -0.70 6.31 11.81
C HIS A 67 0.30 7.26 12.47
N ALA A 68 0.57 8.43 11.89
CA ALA A 68 1.41 9.46 12.51
C ALA A 68 0.80 9.97 13.84
N GLY A 69 -0.53 10.10 13.91
CA GLY A 69 -1.24 10.46 15.14
C GLY A 69 -1.32 9.33 16.16
N ALA A 70 -1.32 8.07 15.70
CA ALA A 70 -1.46 6.90 16.55
C ALA A 70 -0.21 6.60 17.40
N ALA A 71 0.97 7.10 17.00
CA ALA A 71 2.20 7.00 17.82
C ALA A 71 2.04 7.61 19.23
N ASN A 72 1.07 8.52 19.41
CA ASN A 72 0.78 9.17 20.69
C ASN A 72 -0.41 8.55 21.46
N SER A 73 -1.12 7.58 20.87
CA SER A 73 -2.29 6.94 21.47
C SER A 73 -2.05 5.44 21.69
N CYS A 74 -2.19 4.96 22.93
CA CYS A 74 -1.97 3.55 23.30
C CYS A 74 -3.05 2.57 22.80
N ASP A 75 -3.98 2.97 21.92
CA ASP A 75 -5.07 2.12 21.46
C ASP A 75 -4.71 1.35 20.18
N VAL A 76 -3.91 0.30 20.38
CA VAL A 76 -3.43 -0.58 19.31
C VAL A 76 -4.58 -1.36 18.65
N ASP A 77 -5.64 -1.68 19.39
CA ASP A 77 -6.75 -2.50 18.86
C ASP A 77 -7.74 -1.66 18.04
N ALA A 78 -7.98 -0.40 18.42
CA ALA A 78 -8.71 0.53 17.55
C ALA A 78 -7.97 0.78 16.24
N LEU A 79 -6.63 0.87 16.26
CA LEU A 79 -5.83 1.05 15.04
C LEU A 79 -5.95 -0.15 14.09
N LYS A 80 -5.83 -1.37 14.61
CA LYS A 80 -6.03 -2.60 13.81
C LYS A 80 -7.42 -2.69 13.20
N THR A 81 -8.44 -2.25 13.93
CA THR A 81 -9.83 -2.25 13.45
C THR A 81 -9.98 -1.27 12.29
N TRP A 82 -9.42 -0.06 12.46
CA TRP A 82 -9.39 0.94 11.39
C TRP A 82 -8.60 0.45 10.17
N ASP A 83 -7.44 -0.20 10.36
CA ASP A 83 -6.63 -0.76 9.27
C ASP A 83 -7.41 -1.82 8.47
N ALA A 84 -8.20 -2.66 9.15
CA ALA A 84 -9.03 -3.67 8.51
C ALA A 84 -10.15 -3.05 7.66
N GLU A 85 -10.76 -1.95 8.13
CA GLU A 85 -11.76 -1.21 7.38
C GLU A 85 -11.15 -0.43 6.20
N PHE A 86 -10.01 0.22 6.44
CA PHE A 86 -9.27 0.98 5.43
C PHE A 86 -8.85 0.11 4.24
N ILE A 87 -8.40 -1.11 4.51
CA ILE A 87 -7.95 -2.05 3.48
C ILE A 87 -9.08 -2.88 2.87
N SER A 88 -10.31 -2.72 3.36
CA SER A 88 -11.51 -3.38 2.82
C SER A 88 -12.01 -2.71 1.52
N VAL A 89 -11.14 -2.66 0.52
CA VAL A 89 -11.40 -2.11 -0.82
C VAL A 89 -11.37 -3.20 -1.88
N ASP A 90 -11.76 -2.86 -3.11
CA ASP A 90 -11.65 -3.79 -4.23
C ASP A 90 -10.19 -4.09 -4.59
N LEU A 91 -9.95 -5.23 -5.24
CA LEU A 91 -8.59 -5.69 -5.59
C LEU A 91 -7.81 -4.70 -6.46
N GLN A 92 -8.48 -3.96 -7.35
CA GLN A 92 -7.79 -2.99 -8.19
C GLN A 92 -7.25 -1.85 -7.32
N THR A 93 -8.10 -1.28 -6.46
CA THR A 93 -7.69 -0.26 -5.48
C THR A 93 -6.57 -0.78 -4.57
N LEU A 94 -6.65 -2.04 -4.13
CA LEU A 94 -5.63 -2.67 -3.29
C LEU A 94 -4.26 -2.75 -3.98
N PHE A 95 -4.22 -3.13 -5.25
CA PHE A 95 -2.98 -3.19 -6.03
C PHE A 95 -2.42 -1.80 -6.36
N GLU A 96 -3.28 -0.82 -6.61
CA GLU A 96 -2.86 0.57 -6.80
C GLU A 96 -2.26 1.14 -5.50
N LEU A 97 -2.88 0.87 -4.35
CA LEU A 97 -2.32 1.20 -3.02
C LEU A 97 -0.97 0.52 -2.77
N ALA A 98 -0.83 -0.76 -3.14
CA ALA A 98 0.44 -1.48 -2.98
C ALA A 98 1.57 -0.83 -3.76
N LYS A 99 1.31 -0.44 -5.01
CA LYS A 99 2.27 0.28 -5.87
C LYS A 99 2.64 1.64 -5.28
N ALA A 100 1.65 2.39 -4.81
CA ALA A 100 1.89 3.69 -4.18
C ALA A 100 2.72 3.56 -2.89
N ALA A 101 2.37 2.60 -2.03
CA ALA A 101 3.09 2.32 -0.79
C ALA A 101 4.55 1.88 -1.04
N GLN A 102 4.78 1.05 -2.05
CA GLN A 102 6.12 0.64 -2.46
C GLN A 102 6.93 1.82 -3.01
N TYR A 103 6.31 2.68 -3.83
CA TYR A 103 6.99 3.84 -4.41
C TYR A 103 7.39 4.88 -3.35
N LEU A 104 6.51 5.12 -2.38
CA LEU A 104 6.75 6.04 -1.27
C LEU A 104 7.57 5.41 -0.12
N ASP A 105 7.89 4.12 -0.22
CA ASP A 105 8.55 3.36 0.85
C ASP A 105 7.84 3.51 2.21
N ILE A 106 6.52 3.27 2.19
CA ILE A 106 5.66 3.21 3.40
C ILE A 106 5.49 1.74 3.77
N ARG A 107 6.48 1.20 4.49
CA ARG A 107 6.55 -0.22 4.83
C ARG A 107 5.32 -0.73 5.58
N SER A 108 4.80 0.04 6.53
CA SER A 108 3.62 -0.34 7.34
C SER A 108 2.38 -0.58 6.48
N LEU A 109 2.11 0.31 5.52
CA LEU A 109 1.01 0.17 4.56
C LEU A 109 1.22 -1.02 3.63
N PHE A 110 2.44 -1.20 3.11
CA PHE A 110 2.77 -2.32 2.23
C PHE A 110 2.61 -3.68 2.94
N ASP A 111 3.04 -3.78 4.20
CA ASP A 111 2.90 -4.98 5.02
C ASP A 111 1.42 -5.28 5.33
N LEU A 112 0.61 -4.26 5.64
CA LEU A 112 -0.83 -4.40 5.84
C LEU A 112 -1.53 -4.98 4.59
N ILE A 113 -1.18 -4.45 3.41
CA ILE A 113 -1.73 -4.93 2.13
C ILE A 113 -1.29 -6.38 1.88
N THR A 114 0.00 -6.67 2.05
CA THR A 114 0.57 -8.02 1.82
C THR A 114 -0.06 -9.05 2.75
N LEU A 115 -0.25 -8.70 4.03
CA LEU A 115 -0.94 -9.54 5.01
C LEU A 115 -2.41 -9.79 4.60
N THR A 116 -3.08 -8.77 4.09
CA THR A 116 -4.48 -8.88 3.62
C THR A 116 -4.57 -9.83 2.43
N VAL A 117 -3.70 -9.68 1.43
CA VAL A 117 -3.61 -10.58 0.28
C VAL A 117 -3.30 -12.01 0.73
N ALA A 118 -2.36 -12.21 1.65
CA ALA A 118 -2.04 -13.51 2.21
C ALA A 118 -3.24 -14.16 2.90
N LYS A 119 -4.04 -13.40 3.65
CA LYS A 119 -5.29 -13.88 4.27
C LYS A 119 -6.34 -14.28 3.23
N MET A 120 -6.43 -13.57 2.11
CA MET A 120 -7.35 -13.92 1.01
C MET A 120 -6.96 -15.23 0.31
N ILE A 121 -5.66 -15.53 0.25
CA ILE A 121 -5.11 -16.75 -0.36
C ILE A 121 -5.20 -17.94 0.61
N LYS A 122 -5.03 -17.70 1.91
CA LYS A 122 -4.97 -18.75 2.92
C LYS A 122 -6.26 -19.60 2.92
N GLY A 123 -6.09 -20.91 2.75
CA GLY A 123 -7.20 -21.87 2.76
C GLY A 123 -8.05 -21.89 1.48
N LYS A 124 -7.65 -21.14 0.43
CA LYS A 124 -8.28 -21.20 -0.89
C LYS A 124 -7.57 -22.19 -1.80
N SER A 125 -8.34 -22.91 -2.61
CA SER A 125 -7.80 -23.72 -3.69
C SER A 125 -7.23 -22.84 -4.82
N PRO A 126 -6.29 -23.34 -5.64
CA PRO A 126 -5.76 -22.61 -6.80
C PRO A 126 -6.86 -22.07 -7.74
N ASN A 127 -7.98 -22.80 -7.84
CA ASN A 127 -9.13 -22.41 -8.65
C ASN A 127 -9.89 -21.21 -8.08
N GLU A 128 -10.08 -21.17 -6.76
CA GLU A 128 -10.70 -20.04 -6.08
C GLU A 128 -9.81 -18.81 -6.14
N ILE A 129 -8.49 -18.98 -5.91
CA ILE A 129 -7.49 -17.92 -6.05
C ILE A 129 -7.56 -17.33 -7.47
N SER A 130 -7.57 -18.19 -8.50
CA SER A 130 -7.67 -17.74 -9.89
C SER A 130 -8.93 -16.90 -10.17
N ARG A 131 -10.08 -17.27 -9.57
CA ARG A 131 -11.31 -16.47 -9.69
C ARG A 131 -11.21 -15.14 -8.96
N ILE A 132 -10.70 -15.15 -7.73
CA ILE A 132 -10.56 -13.95 -6.89
C ILE A 132 -9.66 -12.94 -7.59
N PHE A 133 -8.47 -13.36 -8.00
CA PHE A 133 -7.48 -12.50 -8.64
C PHE A 133 -7.70 -12.30 -10.15
N LYS A 134 -8.81 -12.84 -10.70
CA LYS A 134 -9.14 -12.82 -12.14
C LYS A 134 -7.97 -13.27 -13.02
N ILE A 135 -7.20 -14.25 -12.53
CA ILE A 135 -6.05 -14.80 -13.25
C ILE A 135 -6.59 -15.70 -14.35
N ARG A 136 -6.15 -15.44 -15.58
CA ARG A 136 -6.47 -16.31 -16.72
C ARG A 136 -5.80 -17.66 -16.48
N ARG A 137 -6.56 -18.74 -16.63
CA ARG A 137 -6.02 -20.09 -16.54
C ARG A 137 -5.27 -20.40 -17.83
N ASP A 138 -3.97 -20.60 -17.72
CA ASP A 138 -3.10 -20.90 -18.86
C ASP A 138 -2.94 -22.41 -19.08
N ILE A 139 -3.35 -23.26 -18.13
CA ILE A 139 -3.14 -24.72 -18.15
C ILE A 139 -4.49 -25.46 -18.12
N PRO A 140 -4.76 -26.40 -19.06
CA PRO A 140 -5.93 -27.27 -19.01
C PRO A 140 -5.94 -28.19 -17.79
N TRP A 141 -7.13 -28.51 -17.28
CA TRP A 141 -7.31 -29.39 -16.11
C TRP A 141 -6.57 -30.73 -16.20
N ALA A 142 -6.53 -31.34 -17.38
CA ALA A 142 -5.87 -32.63 -17.61
C ALA A 142 -4.35 -32.55 -17.38
N GLU A 143 -3.73 -31.44 -17.79
CA GLU A 143 -2.30 -31.21 -17.66
C GLU A 143 -1.93 -30.79 -16.22
N GLU A 144 -2.83 -30.07 -15.54
CA GLU A 144 -2.67 -29.72 -14.13
C GLU A 144 -2.79 -30.95 -13.21
N ASP A 145 -3.72 -31.87 -13.50
CA ASP A 145 -3.89 -33.13 -12.76
C ASP A 145 -2.71 -34.07 -12.97
N GLN A 146 -2.18 -34.12 -14.19
CA GLN A 146 -0.95 -34.85 -14.51
C GLN A 146 0.26 -34.24 -13.75
N THR A 147 0.42 -32.93 -13.80
CA THR A 147 1.47 -32.19 -13.04
C THR A 147 1.33 -32.43 -11.53
N ARG A 148 0.11 -32.49 -11.00
CA ARG A 148 -0.16 -32.73 -9.57
C ARG A 148 0.19 -34.17 -9.18
N LYS A 149 -0.11 -35.16 -10.04
CA LYS A 149 0.32 -36.56 -9.87
C LYS A 149 1.84 -36.72 -9.94
N GLU A 150 2.48 -36.06 -10.88
CA GLU A 150 3.93 -36.10 -11.06
C GLU A 150 4.69 -35.41 -9.93
N ASN A 151 4.08 -34.39 -9.28
CA ASN A 151 4.68 -33.66 -8.17
C ASN A 151 4.18 -34.10 -6.77
N LEU A 152 3.56 -35.28 -6.66
CA LEU A 152 3.16 -35.86 -5.37
C LEU A 152 4.34 -36.01 -4.40
N TRP A 153 5.56 -36.21 -4.91
CA TRP A 153 6.77 -36.30 -4.10
C TRP A 153 7.16 -34.97 -3.43
N ALA A 154 6.75 -33.83 -3.99
CA ALA A 154 7.06 -32.50 -3.48
C ALA A 154 6.00 -31.99 -2.47
N PHE A 155 4.79 -32.55 -2.51
CA PHE A 155 3.68 -32.20 -1.62
C PHE A 155 3.01 -33.45 -1.05
N PRO A 156 3.69 -34.19 -0.15
CA PRO A 156 3.05 -35.26 0.61
C PRO A 156 1.96 -34.63 1.48
N GLY A 157 0.74 -35.19 1.39
CA GLY A 157 -0.48 -34.64 1.98
C GLY A 157 -0.46 -34.41 3.47
#